data_AF-A0A8N4EWM8-F1
#
_entry.id   AF-A0A8N4EWM8-F1
#
_cell.length_a   1.000
_cell.length_b   1.000
_cell.length_c   1.000
_cell.angle_alpha   90.00
_cell.angle_beta   90.00
_cell.angle_gamma   90.00
#
_symmetry.space_group_name_H-M   'P 1'
#
loop_
_entity.id
_entity.type
_entity.pdbx_description
1 polymer ?
#
loop_
_entity_poly.entity_id
_entity_poly.type
_entity_poly.pdbx_seq_one_letter_code
_entity_poly.pdbx_strand_id
1 'polypeptide(L)'
;MASLGPRDTQVQESQTSIPANLGSAFGTAEYVVTVGYGTPKQDQAVNFDTGSDVSWIQCQPCPDCYPQQENYFDPSQSSSYASIPCSSPECSPSSFLGCSNSTCIYQVQYGDGSITAGYLSRETLTLSPSDMVSGFIFGCGQSNEGFVGNLAGLMGLGRGKLSLVSQTSQKFGSVFSYCLPPTASSTGYLTFGAPTPSATISYTPMHTDTTQPTFYIVNLIAISVSGQQLAIQPSVFSSTLFVLDSGTVITRLPPSAYQVLRSAFQSSMMNYPMTGPSGILDTCYDKNVNVKPAPVALHFEGDVTLNLDDSGILIDNCLAFAGNKEDSDLGIIGNVQQRTFEVVYDLAAEKIGFQPNACN
;
A
#
# COMPACT_ATOMS: atom_id res chain seq x y z
N MET A 1 14.74 44.88 31.07
CA MET A 1 13.79 43.77 30.87
C MET A 1 13.81 43.41 29.40
N ALA A 2 14.56 42.37 29.03
CA ALA A 2 14.55 41.83 27.68
C ALA A 2 13.53 40.69 27.65
N SER A 3 12.49 40.85 26.84
CA SER A 3 11.48 39.82 26.58
C SER A 3 12.13 38.75 25.70
N LEU A 4 12.23 37.52 26.22
CA LEU A 4 12.56 36.34 25.46
C LEU A 4 11.28 35.91 24.72
N GLY A 5 11.29 36.00 23.39
CA GLY A 5 10.26 35.39 22.55
C GLY A 5 10.31 33.85 22.64
N PRO A 6 9.24 33.15 22.26
CA PRO A 6 9.23 31.70 22.25
C PRO A 6 10.28 31.19 21.25
N ARG A 7 11.13 30.29 21.69
CA ARG A 7 11.95 29.48 20.77
C ARG A 7 10.99 28.52 20.08
N ASP A 8 10.70 28.77 18.81
CA ASP A 8 10.23 27.73 17.90
C ASP A 8 11.31 26.66 17.84
N THR A 9 11.11 25.60 18.62
CA THR A 9 11.90 24.40 18.51
C THR A 9 11.41 23.74 17.23
N GLN A 10 12.02 24.06 16.09
CA GLN A 10 11.86 23.26 14.88
C GLN A 10 12.31 21.84 15.25
N VAL A 11 11.34 20.96 15.49
CA VAL A 11 11.60 19.53 15.57
C VAL A 11 12.13 19.15 14.20
N GLN A 12 13.42 18.84 14.13
CA GLN A 12 14.02 18.32 12.91
C GLN A 12 13.41 16.93 12.71
N GLU A 13 12.40 16.84 11.84
CA GLU A 13 11.73 15.59 11.51
C GLU A 13 12.77 14.60 10.99
N SER A 14 12.77 13.40 11.56
CA SER A 14 13.68 12.33 11.16
C SER A 14 13.23 11.79 9.81
N GLN A 15 14.16 11.27 9.02
CA GLN A 15 13.83 10.54 7.80
C GLN A 15 14.53 9.17 7.83
N THR A 16 13.82 8.12 7.43
CA THR A 16 14.41 6.79 7.23
C THR A 16 13.87 6.19 5.94
N SER A 17 14.73 5.51 5.18
CA SER A 17 14.37 4.88 3.91
C SER A 17 14.78 3.41 3.91
N ILE A 18 13.90 2.57 3.38
CA ILE A 18 14.01 1.12 3.34
C ILE A 18 13.95 0.70 1.87
N PRO A 19 14.89 -0.13 1.38
CA PRO A 19 14.81 -0.66 0.03
C PRO A 19 13.51 -1.43 -0.18
N ALA A 20 12.77 -1.08 -1.23
CA ALA A 20 11.54 -1.76 -1.63
C ALA A 20 11.76 -2.49 -2.96
N ASN A 21 11.33 -3.75 -3.05
CA ASN A 21 11.52 -4.59 -4.23
C ASN A 21 10.20 -5.24 -4.63
N LEU A 22 10.07 -5.59 -5.91
CA LEU A 22 8.96 -6.41 -6.37
C LEU A 22 9.07 -7.82 -5.74
N GLY A 23 7.98 -8.30 -5.14
CA GLY A 23 7.94 -9.52 -4.33
C GLY A 23 7.98 -10.84 -5.11
N SER A 24 8.46 -10.85 -6.36
CA SER A 24 8.48 -12.05 -7.19
C SER A 24 9.32 -13.19 -6.58
N ALA A 25 10.37 -12.85 -5.82
CA ALA A 25 11.17 -13.83 -5.07
C ALA A 25 10.35 -14.56 -3.99
N PHE A 26 9.30 -13.91 -3.48
CA PHE A 26 8.36 -14.46 -2.50
C PHE A 26 7.08 -15.00 -3.14
N GLY A 27 6.98 -15.03 -4.48
CA GLY A 27 5.80 -15.52 -5.20
C GLY A 27 4.60 -14.58 -5.20
N THR A 28 4.81 -13.28 -4.99
CA THR A 28 3.76 -12.25 -5.03
C THR A 28 4.08 -11.14 -6.04
N ALA A 29 3.05 -10.43 -6.49
CA ALA A 29 3.16 -9.22 -7.33
C ALA A 29 3.11 -7.91 -6.50
N GLU A 30 3.07 -8.03 -5.17
CA GLU A 30 3.15 -6.91 -4.24
C GLU A 30 4.60 -6.45 -4.01
N TYR A 31 4.76 -5.33 -3.31
CA TYR A 31 6.06 -4.74 -3.01
C TYR A 31 6.49 -5.03 -1.58
N VAL A 32 7.75 -5.42 -1.43
CA VAL A 32 8.29 -6.02 -0.22
C VAL A 32 9.42 -5.16 0.33
N VAL A 33 9.43 -5.00 1.64
CA VAL A 33 10.54 -4.45 2.43
C VAL A 33 11.00 -5.48 3.45
N THR A 34 12.28 -5.46 3.81
CA THR A 34 12.80 -6.28 4.90
C THR A 34 13.03 -5.39 6.11
N VAL A 35 12.37 -5.73 7.22
CA VAL A 35 12.49 -5.03 8.50
C VAL A 35 12.80 -6.00 9.63
N GLY A 36 13.42 -5.50 10.68
CA GLY A 36 13.82 -6.31 11.83
C GLY A 36 12.77 -6.29 12.94
N TYR A 37 12.46 -7.45 13.52
CA TYR A 37 11.68 -7.58 14.75
C TYR A 37 12.53 -8.23 15.85
N GLY A 38 12.38 -7.76 17.09
CA GLY A 38 12.95 -8.43 18.26
C GLY A 38 14.32 -7.97 18.71
N THR A 39 14.70 -8.45 19.90
CA THR A 39 16.04 -8.29 20.49
C THR A 39 16.54 -9.66 20.97
N PRO A 40 17.44 -10.33 20.20
CA PRO A 40 18.15 -9.85 19.02
C PRO A 40 17.26 -9.68 17.77
N LYS A 41 17.69 -8.82 16.85
CA LYS A 41 16.98 -8.52 15.59
C LYS A 41 16.82 -9.78 14.73
N GLN A 42 15.59 -10.05 14.30
CA GLN A 42 15.24 -11.07 13.31
C GLN A 42 14.63 -10.38 12.09
N ASP A 43 15.21 -10.58 10.91
CA ASP A 43 14.72 -9.96 9.68
C ASP A 43 13.48 -10.71 9.15
N GLN A 44 12.47 -9.93 8.76
CA GLN A 44 11.19 -10.40 8.26
C GLN A 44 10.86 -9.63 6.97
N ALA A 45 10.58 -10.35 5.89
CA ALA A 45 10.16 -9.76 4.63
C ALA A 45 8.63 -9.57 4.64
N VAL A 46 8.19 -8.31 4.56
CA VAL A 46 6.77 -7.95 4.61
C VAL A 46 6.39 -7.13 3.40
N ASN A 47 5.16 -7.32 2.90
CA ASN A 47 4.58 -6.34 2.00
C ASN A 47 4.17 -5.08 2.78
N PHE A 48 4.12 -3.93 2.13
CA PHE A 48 3.56 -2.72 2.74
C PHE A 48 2.24 -2.35 2.07
N ASP A 49 1.25 -2.05 2.89
CA ASP A 49 -0.15 -1.96 2.48
C ASP A 49 -0.78 -0.67 3.00
N THR A 50 -1.08 0.25 2.09
CA THR A 50 -1.78 1.51 2.39
C THR A 50 -3.29 1.32 2.57
N GLY A 51 -3.83 0.12 2.29
CA GLY A 51 -5.22 -0.26 2.48
C GLY A 51 -5.55 -0.83 3.86
N SER A 52 -4.59 -1.03 4.77
CA SER A 52 -4.88 -1.59 6.09
C SER A 52 -4.07 -1.00 7.24
N ASP A 53 -4.65 -1.07 8.44
CA ASP A 53 -4.07 -0.45 9.63
C ASP A 53 -3.13 -1.39 10.40
N VAL A 54 -3.46 -2.67 10.51
CA VAL A 54 -2.72 -3.59 11.40
C VAL A 54 -1.48 -4.11 10.68
N SER A 55 -0.30 -3.75 11.19
CA SER A 55 0.92 -4.48 10.84
C SER A 55 0.97 -5.81 11.60
N TRP A 56 1.35 -6.89 10.94
CA TRP A 56 1.45 -8.22 11.55
C TRP A 56 2.52 -9.08 10.88
N ILE A 57 3.06 -10.04 11.63
CA ILE A 57 3.94 -11.09 11.11
C ILE A 57 3.53 -12.45 11.69
N GLN A 58 3.91 -13.54 11.04
CA GLN A 58 3.65 -14.89 11.55
C GLN A 58 4.56 -15.21 12.74
N CYS A 59 3.94 -15.72 13.80
CA CYS A 59 4.57 -15.99 15.08
C CYS A 59 4.44 -17.45 15.50
N GLN A 60 5.41 -17.94 16.27
CA GLN A 60 5.30 -19.24 16.90
C GLN A 60 4.44 -19.20 18.19
N PRO A 61 3.67 -20.26 18.48
CA PRO A 61 3.27 -21.33 17.56
C PRO A 61 2.33 -20.80 16.46
N CYS A 62 2.45 -21.34 15.25
CA CYS A 62 1.65 -20.96 14.08
C CYS A 62 0.89 -22.19 13.55
N PRO A 63 -0.17 -22.64 14.23
CA PRO A 63 -0.89 -23.86 13.86
C PRO A 63 -1.50 -23.80 12.45
N ASP A 64 -2.03 -22.63 12.06
CA ASP A 64 -2.80 -22.46 10.83
C ASP A 64 -2.17 -21.37 9.94
N CYS A 65 -0.88 -21.50 9.65
CA CYS A 65 -0.12 -20.50 8.89
C CYS A 65 0.41 -21.05 7.58
N TYR A 66 0.47 -20.19 6.57
CA TYR A 66 1.11 -20.52 5.30
C TYR A 66 2.65 -20.55 5.45
N PRO A 67 3.36 -21.32 4.61
CA PRO A 67 4.82 -21.32 4.62
C PRO A 67 5.38 -19.93 4.30
N GLN A 68 6.40 -19.49 5.03
CA GLN A 68 7.16 -18.30 4.69
C GLN A 68 8.63 -18.65 4.42
N GLN A 69 9.38 -17.76 3.80
CA GLN A 69 10.79 -17.99 3.47
C GLN A 69 11.70 -17.88 4.70
N GLU A 70 11.49 -16.87 5.54
CA GLU A 70 12.18 -16.71 6.81
C GLU A 70 11.60 -17.65 7.90
N ASN A 71 12.25 -17.72 9.06
CA ASN A 71 11.64 -18.40 10.20
C ASN A 71 10.50 -17.56 10.78
N TYR A 72 9.43 -18.23 11.21
CA TYR A 72 8.39 -17.61 12.02
C TYR A 72 9.03 -16.95 13.24
N PHE A 73 8.57 -15.74 13.57
CA PHE A 73 9.08 -15.02 14.72
C PHE A 73 8.75 -15.81 15.99
N ASP A 74 9.76 -16.11 16.82
CA ASP A 74 9.55 -16.75 18.12
C ASP A 74 9.57 -15.68 19.23
N PRO A 75 8.40 -15.32 19.81
CA PRO A 75 8.33 -14.34 20.88
C PRO A 75 9.17 -14.70 22.11
N SER A 76 9.38 -16.00 22.36
CA SER A 76 10.14 -16.47 23.53
C SER A 76 11.65 -16.18 23.44
N GLN A 77 12.15 -15.91 22.23
CA GLN A 77 13.56 -15.61 21.96
C GLN A 77 13.85 -14.11 21.92
N SER A 78 12.84 -13.26 22.05
CA SER A 78 13.02 -11.80 22.04
C SER A 78 12.90 -11.23 23.46
N SER A 79 13.95 -10.56 23.91
CA SER A 79 13.97 -9.88 25.21
C SER A 79 13.12 -8.60 25.26
N SER A 80 12.68 -8.08 24.10
CA SER A 80 11.84 -6.89 23.99
C SER A 80 10.37 -7.18 23.66
N TYR A 81 10.01 -8.46 23.52
CA TYR A 81 8.61 -8.86 23.31
C TYR A 81 7.77 -8.61 24.57
N ALA A 82 6.58 -8.06 24.38
CA ALA A 82 5.58 -7.97 25.44
C ALA A 82 4.17 -8.21 24.90
N SER A 83 3.39 -9.03 25.60
CA SER A 83 1.96 -9.15 25.31
C SER A 83 1.20 -7.90 25.75
N ILE A 84 0.09 -7.60 25.09
CA ILE A 84 -0.80 -6.51 25.48
C ILE A 84 -1.95 -7.08 26.34
N PRO A 85 -2.08 -6.69 27.62
CA PRO A 85 -3.23 -7.06 28.43
C PRO A 85 -4.55 -6.47 27.89
N CYS A 86 -5.67 -7.15 28.10
CA CYS A 86 -6.98 -6.66 27.65
C CYS A 86 -7.42 -5.34 28.32
N SER A 87 -6.85 -5.00 29.48
CA SER A 87 -7.10 -3.73 30.16
C SER A 87 -6.33 -2.56 29.56
N SER A 88 -5.44 -2.82 28.61
CA SER A 88 -4.62 -1.77 27.99
C SER A 88 -5.47 -0.93 27.04
N PRO A 89 -5.29 0.40 26.98
CA PRO A 89 -6.04 1.28 26.08
C PRO A 89 -5.98 0.86 24.61
N GLU A 90 -4.87 0.25 24.20
CA GLU A 90 -4.63 -0.22 22.83
C GLU A 90 -5.46 -1.46 22.48
N CYS A 91 -5.98 -2.16 23.49
CA CYS A 91 -6.93 -3.27 23.34
C CYS A 91 -8.39 -2.83 23.49
N SER A 92 -8.70 -1.56 23.20
CA SER A 92 -10.09 -1.10 23.22
C SER A 92 -10.92 -1.94 22.24
N PRO A 93 -12.07 -2.51 22.67
CA PRO A 93 -12.90 -3.35 21.82
C PRO A 93 -13.26 -2.65 20.51
N SER A 94 -13.05 -3.35 19.39
CA SER A 94 -13.37 -2.88 18.04
C SER A 94 -13.77 -4.07 17.17
N SER A 95 -14.09 -3.84 15.89
CA SER A 95 -14.46 -4.92 14.97
C SER A 95 -13.35 -5.95 14.73
N PHE A 96 -12.09 -5.59 15.00
CA PHE A 96 -10.90 -6.42 14.76
C PHE A 96 -10.08 -6.69 16.01
N LEU A 97 -10.48 -6.20 17.19
CA LEU A 97 -9.80 -6.44 18.47
C LEU A 97 -10.73 -7.12 19.47
N GLY A 98 -10.16 -8.06 20.22
CA GLY A 98 -10.86 -8.79 21.27
C GLY A 98 -9.94 -9.16 22.43
N CYS A 99 -10.46 -9.98 23.33
CA CYS A 99 -9.73 -10.44 24.50
C CYS A 99 -9.84 -11.96 24.63
N SER A 100 -8.72 -12.63 24.89
CA SER A 100 -8.65 -14.05 25.22
C SER A 100 -7.71 -14.25 26.42
N ASN A 101 -8.20 -14.86 27.49
CA ASN A 101 -7.42 -15.14 28.71
C ASN A 101 -6.60 -13.95 29.22
N SER A 102 -7.21 -12.75 29.28
CA SER A 102 -6.58 -11.49 29.70
C SER A 102 -5.52 -10.92 28.75
N THR A 103 -5.30 -11.53 27.58
CA THR A 103 -4.41 -11.02 26.53
C THR A 103 -5.22 -10.52 25.34
N CYS A 104 -4.80 -9.40 24.77
CA CYS A 104 -5.41 -8.82 23.59
C CYS A 104 -5.20 -9.71 22.37
N ILE A 105 -6.27 -9.91 21.60
CA ILE A 105 -6.22 -10.61 20.31
C ILE A 105 -6.69 -9.69 19.20
N TYR A 106 -6.21 -9.95 18.00
CA TYR A 106 -6.68 -9.29 16.80
C TYR A 106 -7.16 -10.31 15.77
N GLN A 107 -8.08 -9.89 14.91
CA GLN A 107 -8.48 -10.61 13.72
C GLN A 107 -8.79 -9.61 12.62
N VAL A 108 -8.15 -9.75 11.47
CA VAL A 108 -8.38 -8.91 10.29
C VAL A 108 -8.81 -9.80 9.14
N GLN A 109 -9.84 -9.38 8.42
CA GLN A 109 -10.26 -9.96 7.15
C GLN A 109 -10.05 -8.92 6.05
N TYR A 110 -9.33 -9.30 5.00
CA TYR A 110 -9.02 -8.44 3.86
C TYR A 110 -10.09 -8.55 2.76
N GLY A 111 -10.07 -7.61 1.82
CA GLY A 111 -11.04 -7.52 0.73
C GLY A 111 -10.99 -8.71 -0.25
N ASP A 112 -9.86 -9.40 -0.34
CA ASP A 112 -9.68 -10.64 -1.11
C ASP A 112 -10.19 -11.89 -0.37
N GLY A 113 -10.62 -11.74 0.89
CA GLY A 113 -11.10 -12.80 1.75
C GLY A 113 -10.03 -13.48 2.60
N SER A 114 -8.75 -13.08 2.49
CA SER A 114 -7.69 -13.56 3.38
C SER A 114 -7.91 -13.09 4.82
N ILE A 115 -7.44 -13.88 5.79
CA ILE A 115 -7.68 -13.66 7.21
C ILE A 115 -6.39 -13.86 7.99
N THR A 116 -6.09 -12.94 8.89
CA THR A 116 -5.02 -13.09 9.90
C THR A 116 -5.63 -12.95 11.29
N ALA A 117 -5.20 -13.79 12.23
CA ALA A 117 -5.59 -13.74 13.62
C ALA A 117 -4.45 -14.15 14.54
N GLY A 118 -4.40 -13.55 15.72
CA GLY A 118 -3.38 -13.83 16.71
C GLY A 118 -3.43 -12.89 17.90
N TYR A 119 -2.29 -12.70 18.55
CA TYR A 119 -2.18 -11.82 19.71
C TYR A 119 -1.73 -10.43 19.28
N LEU A 120 -2.34 -9.40 19.85
CA LEU A 120 -1.80 -8.05 19.72
C LEU A 120 -0.66 -7.88 20.73
N SER A 121 0.50 -7.49 20.24
CA SER A 121 1.75 -7.50 21.01
C SER A 121 2.57 -6.26 20.76
N ARG A 122 3.57 -6.02 21.62
CA ARG A 122 4.60 -4.99 21.46
C ARG A 122 5.94 -5.64 21.18
N GLU A 123 6.71 -5.00 20.31
CA GLU A 123 8.07 -5.41 19.99
C GLU A 123 8.93 -4.19 19.59
N THR A 124 10.24 -4.37 19.50
CA THR A 124 11.16 -3.45 18.84
C THR A 124 11.16 -3.72 17.35
N LEU A 125 10.70 -2.74 16.56
CA LEU A 125 10.79 -2.73 15.10
C LEU A 125 12.04 -1.98 14.66
N THR A 126 12.83 -2.56 13.77
CA THR A 126 14.02 -1.95 13.16
C THR A 126 13.74 -1.67 11.69
N LEU A 127 13.55 -0.40 11.34
CA LEU A 127 13.32 0.03 9.95
C LEU A 127 14.65 0.16 9.19
N SER A 128 15.69 0.65 9.86
CA SER A 128 17.04 0.79 9.34
C SER A 128 18.06 0.64 10.47
N PRO A 129 19.37 0.54 10.18
CA PRO A 129 20.40 0.49 11.23
C PRO A 129 20.39 1.69 12.19
N SER A 130 19.87 2.85 11.78
CA SER A 130 19.74 4.06 12.60
C SER A 130 18.36 4.25 13.21
N ASP A 131 17.34 3.52 12.73
CA ASP A 131 15.95 3.78 13.05
C ASP A 131 15.25 2.56 13.63
N MET A 132 15.18 2.57 14.96
CA MET A 132 14.42 1.61 15.75
C MET A 132 13.19 2.28 16.36
N VAL A 133 12.10 1.53 16.46
CA VAL A 133 10.84 1.92 17.09
C VAL A 133 10.58 0.91 18.21
N SER A 134 10.83 1.33 19.44
CA SER A 134 10.60 0.51 20.62
C SER A 134 9.12 0.48 20.98
N GLY A 135 8.62 -0.71 21.35
CA GLY A 135 7.23 -0.88 21.78
C GLY A 135 6.22 -0.71 20.64
N PHE A 136 6.64 -0.93 19.40
CA PHE A 136 5.78 -0.99 18.22
C PHE A 136 4.72 -2.07 18.42
N ILE A 137 3.46 -1.68 18.25
CA ILE A 137 2.30 -2.56 18.39
C ILE A 137 2.04 -3.23 17.05
N PHE A 138 1.95 -4.54 17.07
CA PHE A 138 1.73 -5.36 15.88
C PHE A 138 0.92 -6.61 16.22
N GLY A 139 0.38 -7.24 15.18
CA GLY A 139 -0.22 -8.56 15.26
C GLY A 139 0.82 -9.67 15.20
N CYS A 140 0.88 -10.49 16.24
CA CYS A 140 1.66 -11.72 16.27
C CYS A 140 0.75 -12.86 15.80
N GLY A 141 0.69 -13.07 14.49
CA GLY A 141 -0.29 -13.91 13.81
C GLY A 141 -0.01 -15.40 14.01
N GLN A 142 -1.02 -16.16 14.43
CA GLN A 142 -0.94 -17.61 14.66
C GLN A 142 -1.90 -18.41 13.75
N SER A 143 -2.82 -17.73 13.08
CA SER A 143 -3.66 -18.25 12.01
C SER A 143 -3.64 -17.21 10.89
N ASN A 144 -3.14 -17.60 9.72
CA ASN A 144 -3.02 -16.73 8.56
C ASN A 144 -3.41 -17.55 7.32
N GLU A 145 -4.59 -17.26 6.77
CA GLU A 145 -5.24 -18.06 5.73
C GLU A 145 -5.53 -17.23 4.48
N GLY A 146 -5.39 -17.84 3.30
CA GLY A 146 -5.74 -17.21 2.02
C GLY A 146 -4.69 -16.27 1.43
N PHE A 147 -3.52 -16.14 2.06
CA PHE A 147 -2.41 -15.34 1.52
C PHE A 147 -1.65 -16.09 0.40
N VAL A 148 -1.12 -15.33 -0.55
CA VAL A 148 -0.32 -15.84 -1.67
C VAL A 148 1.15 -15.49 -1.48
N GLY A 149 2.02 -16.45 -1.74
CA GLY A 149 3.46 -16.29 -1.59
C GLY A 149 3.97 -16.73 -0.21
N ASN A 150 5.22 -16.35 0.07
CA ASN A 150 5.98 -16.83 1.24
C ASN A 150 6.53 -15.67 2.09
N LEU A 151 5.77 -14.57 2.20
CA LEU A 151 6.14 -13.42 3.03
C LEU A 151 5.95 -13.73 4.52
N ALA A 152 6.65 -12.99 5.37
CA ALA A 152 6.49 -13.09 6.81
C ALA A 152 5.20 -12.46 7.35
N GLY A 153 4.58 -11.60 6.57
CA GLY A 153 3.39 -10.84 6.95
C GLY A 153 3.32 -9.51 6.23
N LEU A 154 2.69 -8.53 6.87
CA LEU A 154 2.27 -7.28 6.28
C LEU A 154 2.56 -6.09 7.19
N MET A 155 2.99 -4.98 6.58
CA MET A 155 3.16 -3.68 7.21
C MET A 155 1.98 -2.77 6.83
N GLY A 156 1.08 -2.56 7.78
CA GLY A 156 -0.08 -1.68 7.64
C GLY A 156 0.33 -0.21 7.67
N LEU A 157 0.05 0.49 6.57
CA LEU A 157 0.32 1.90 6.36
C LEU A 157 -0.95 2.74 6.30
N GLY A 158 -2.12 2.20 6.66
CA GLY A 158 -3.38 2.93 6.76
C GLY A 158 -3.37 4.07 7.79
N ARG A 159 -4.50 4.72 7.98
CA ARG A 159 -4.64 5.91 8.84
C ARG A 159 -5.10 5.62 10.27
N GLY A 160 -5.37 4.36 10.60
CA GLY A 160 -5.78 3.92 11.91
C GLY A 160 -4.63 3.85 12.91
N LYS A 161 -4.98 3.80 14.20
CA LYS A 161 -4.02 3.93 15.32
C LYS A 161 -2.95 2.82 15.37
N LEU A 162 -3.23 1.65 14.80
CA LEU A 162 -2.31 0.52 14.76
C LEU A 162 -1.36 0.54 13.56
N SER A 163 -1.51 1.48 12.62
CA SER A 163 -0.61 1.60 11.49
C SER A 163 0.77 2.09 11.93
N LEU A 164 1.79 1.71 11.17
CA LEU A 164 3.15 2.18 11.42
C LEU A 164 3.21 3.71 11.32
N VAL A 165 2.47 4.30 10.38
CA VAL A 165 2.39 5.76 10.19
C VAL A 165 1.87 6.44 11.46
N SER A 166 0.77 5.95 12.04
CA SER A 166 0.19 6.52 13.26
C SER A 166 1.12 6.37 14.47
N GLN A 167 1.70 5.18 14.64
CA GLN A 167 2.58 4.87 15.78
C GLN A 167 3.91 5.63 15.75
N THR A 168 4.35 6.06 14.57
CA THR A 168 5.62 6.78 14.37
C THR A 168 5.44 8.25 13.98
N SER A 169 4.20 8.75 14.00
CA SER A 169 3.82 10.13 13.66
C SER A 169 4.69 11.21 14.31
N GLN A 170 4.99 11.08 15.62
CA GLN A 170 5.84 12.05 16.33
C GLN A 170 7.29 12.08 15.85
N LYS A 171 7.78 10.97 15.28
CA LYS A 171 9.16 10.84 14.80
C LYS A 171 9.31 11.27 13.34
N PHE A 172 8.32 10.94 12.50
CA PHE A 172 8.36 11.08 11.04
C PHE A 172 7.31 12.07 10.49
N GLY A 173 6.66 12.86 11.35
CA GLY A 173 5.75 13.94 10.94
C GLY A 173 4.42 13.48 10.34
N SER A 174 4.06 12.20 10.45
CA SER A 174 2.92 11.59 9.72
C SER A 174 3.03 11.74 8.20
N VAL A 175 4.26 11.71 7.68
CA VAL A 175 4.53 11.72 6.25
C VAL A 175 5.30 10.47 5.88
N PHE A 176 4.93 9.85 4.76
CA PHE A 176 5.72 8.79 4.16
C PHE A 176 5.63 8.86 2.63
N SER A 177 6.57 8.26 1.93
CA SER A 177 6.52 8.10 0.49
C SER A 177 7.10 6.76 0.07
N TYR A 178 6.76 6.33 -1.14
CA TYR A 178 7.46 5.21 -1.76
C TYR A 178 7.61 5.44 -3.26
N CYS A 179 8.60 4.75 -3.84
CA CYS A 179 8.62 4.51 -5.27
C CYS A 179 8.70 3.02 -5.55
N LEU A 180 7.82 2.56 -6.42
CA LEU A 180 7.66 1.14 -6.76
C LEU A 180 8.43 0.82 -8.04
N PRO A 181 9.49 -0.03 -7.97
CA PRO A 181 10.26 -0.38 -9.16
C PRO A 181 9.42 -1.25 -10.12
N PRO A 182 9.53 -1.05 -11.43
CA PRO A 182 8.74 -1.81 -12.41
C PRO A 182 9.23 -3.26 -12.58
N THR A 183 10.49 -3.54 -12.24
CA THR A 183 11.12 -4.85 -12.45
C THR A 183 11.81 -5.38 -11.19
N ALA A 184 11.93 -6.71 -11.08
CA ALA A 184 12.65 -7.34 -9.97
C ALA A 184 14.18 -7.06 -9.97
N SER A 185 14.74 -6.56 -11.07
CA SER A 185 16.15 -6.16 -11.17
C SER A 185 16.43 -4.74 -10.66
N SER A 186 15.38 -4.01 -10.31
CA SER A 186 15.44 -2.63 -9.84
C SER A 186 14.94 -2.54 -8.40
N THR A 187 15.45 -1.54 -7.67
CA THR A 187 15.13 -1.31 -6.27
C THR A 187 14.57 0.09 -6.12
N GLY A 188 13.36 0.17 -5.59
CA GLY A 188 12.77 1.43 -5.14
C GLY A 188 12.94 1.57 -3.64
N TYR A 189 12.02 2.27 -3.01
CA TYR A 189 12.13 2.59 -1.59
C TYR A 189 10.77 2.80 -0.95
N LEU A 190 10.73 2.62 0.37
CA LEU A 190 9.70 3.10 1.28
C LEU A 190 10.39 4.02 2.30
N THR A 191 9.95 5.27 2.38
CA THR A 191 10.55 6.32 3.19
C THR A 191 9.54 6.86 4.19
N PHE A 192 9.91 6.94 5.45
CA PHE A 192 9.15 7.67 6.48
C PHE A 192 9.84 9.00 6.77
N GLY A 193 9.05 10.05 6.92
CA GLY A 193 9.50 11.44 6.99
C GLY A 193 9.22 12.19 5.70
N ALA A 194 9.13 13.52 5.78
CA ALA A 194 8.89 14.35 4.62
C ALA A 194 10.00 14.18 3.56
N PRO A 195 9.64 13.99 2.28
CA PRO A 195 10.64 14.00 1.21
C PRO A 195 11.24 15.40 1.08
N THR A 196 12.39 15.49 0.40
CA THR A 196 12.96 16.80 0.08
C THR A 196 11.97 17.56 -0.81
N PRO A 197 11.61 18.81 -0.48
CA PRO A 197 10.68 19.59 -1.30
C PRO A 197 11.15 19.65 -2.76
N SER A 198 10.27 19.27 -3.67
CA SER A 198 10.55 19.27 -5.10
C SER A 198 9.43 19.98 -5.86
N ALA A 199 9.81 20.85 -6.80
CA ALA A 199 8.88 21.52 -7.69
C ALA A 199 8.24 20.58 -8.73
N THR A 200 8.70 19.33 -8.82
CA THR A 200 8.16 18.31 -9.74
C THR A 200 7.06 17.45 -9.12
N ILE A 201 6.82 17.57 -7.81
CA ILE A 201 5.71 16.87 -7.13
C ILE A 201 4.42 17.64 -7.40
N SER A 202 3.42 16.96 -7.95
CA SER A 202 2.06 17.48 -8.10
C SER A 202 1.18 16.90 -7.00
N TYR A 203 0.42 17.76 -6.31
CA TYR A 203 -0.40 17.35 -5.15
C TYR A 203 -1.89 17.39 -5.47
N THR A 204 -2.61 16.32 -5.11
CA THR A 204 -4.07 16.23 -5.11
C THR A 204 -4.59 16.17 -3.67
N PRO A 205 -5.79 16.71 -3.38
CA PRO A 205 -6.39 16.58 -2.06
C PRO A 205 -6.59 15.11 -1.65
N MET A 206 -6.31 14.80 -0.39
CA MET A 206 -6.63 13.52 0.22
C MET A 206 -7.94 13.65 0.99
N HIS A 207 -8.93 12.84 0.61
CA HIS A 207 -10.25 12.86 1.21
C HIS A 207 -10.39 11.82 2.33
N THR A 208 -11.38 12.03 3.19
CA THR A 208 -11.71 11.12 4.29
C THR A 208 -13.17 10.71 4.20
N ASP A 209 -13.42 9.41 4.18
CA ASP A 209 -14.74 8.84 4.46
C ASP A 209 -14.77 8.42 5.92
N THR A 210 -15.66 9.02 6.72
CA THR A 210 -15.80 8.71 8.14
C THR A 210 -16.23 7.27 8.43
N THR A 211 -16.83 6.59 7.45
CA THR A 211 -17.22 5.18 7.56
C THR A 211 -16.04 4.24 7.26
N GLN A 212 -15.02 4.72 6.56
CA GLN A 212 -13.83 3.98 6.16
C GLN A 212 -12.55 4.80 6.39
N PRO A 213 -12.27 5.19 7.65
CA PRO A 213 -11.23 6.18 7.97
C PRO A 213 -9.81 5.67 7.71
N THR A 214 -9.62 4.35 7.54
CA THR A 214 -8.36 3.69 7.20
C THR A 214 -7.79 4.18 5.87
N PHE A 215 -8.64 4.44 4.88
CA PHE A 215 -8.24 4.58 3.49
C PHE A 215 -7.73 5.99 3.13
N TYR A 216 -6.82 6.00 2.16
CA TYR A 216 -6.34 7.18 1.45
C TYR A 216 -7.19 7.39 0.20
N ILE A 217 -8.15 8.32 0.28
CA ILE A 217 -9.11 8.54 -0.80
C ILE A 217 -8.64 9.69 -1.68
N VAL A 218 -8.63 9.47 -2.99
CA VAL A 218 -8.36 10.48 -4.02
C VAL A 218 -9.53 10.55 -4.99
N ASN A 219 -9.73 11.69 -5.63
CA ASN A 219 -10.77 11.85 -6.64
C ASN A 219 -10.17 11.66 -8.03
N LEU A 220 -10.33 10.48 -8.62
CA LEU A 220 -10.11 10.26 -10.05
C LEU A 220 -11.26 10.94 -10.81
N ILE A 221 -10.97 11.84 -11.75
CA ILE A 221 -12.00 12.63 -12.45
C ILE A 221 -12.09 12.32 -13.94
N ALA A 222 -11.03 11.76 -14.53
CA ALA A 222 -11.01 11.34 -15.92
C ALA A 222 -9.90 10.31 -16.20
N ILE A 223 -10.02 9.63 -17.32
CA ILE A 223 -8.99 8.75 -17.89
C ILE A 223 -8.78 9.15 -19.34
N SER A 224 -7.55 9.15 -19.81
CA SER A 224 -7.21 9.36 -21.22
C SER A 224 -6.50 8.16 -21.82
N VAL A 225 -6.75 7.89 -23.10
CA VAL A 225 -6.01 6.90 -23.91
C VAL A 225 -5.48 7.61 -25.15
N SER A 226 -4.20 7.44 -25.46
CA SER A 226 -3.52 8.08 -26.59
C SER A 226 -3.69 9.61 -26.62
N GLY A 227 -3.70 10.24 -25.44
CA GLY A 227 -3.89 11.68 -25.27
C GLY A 227 -5.33 12.18 -25.49
N GLN A 228 -6.30 11.28 -25.69
CA GLN A 228 -7.72 11.62 -25.79
C GLN A 228 -8.44 11.26 -24.50
N GLN A 229 -9.06 12.26 -23.87
CA GLN A 229 -9.90 12.05 -22.70
C GLN A 229 -11.13 11.20 -23.08
N LEU A 230 -11.36 10.15 -22.31
CA LEU A 230 -12.47 9.23 -22.54
C LEU A 230 -13.81 9.88 -22.16
N ALA A 231 -14.84 9.60 -22.96
CA ALA A 231 -16.21 10.07 -22.72
C ALA A 231 -16.92 9.24 -21.62
N ILE A 232 -16.38 9.27 -20.41
CA ILE A 232 -16.97 8.66 -19.21
C ILE A 232 -17.79 9.74 -18.51
N GLN A 233 -19.01 9.41 -18.09
CA GLN A 233 -19.86 10.37 -17.38
C GLN A 233 -19.20 10.78 -16.06
N PRO A 234 -19.06 12.08 -15.74
CA PRO A 234 -18.46 12.54 -14.49
C PRO A 234 -19.10 11.94 -13.24
N SER A 235 -20.40 11.63 -13.31
CA SER A 235 -21.16 11.01 -12.22
C SER A 235 -20.61 9.65 -11.81
N VAL A 236 -20.07 8.87 -12.75
CA VAL A 236 -19.47 7.54 -12.49
C VAL A 236 -18.27 7.68 -11.56
N PHE A 237 -17.45 8.71 -11.75
CA PHE A 237 -16.31 8.99 -10.89
C PHE A 237 -16.74 9.58 -9.56
N SER A 238 -17.64 10.56 -9.55
CA SER A 238 -18.06 11.23 -8.32
C SER A 238 -18.89 10.35 -7.37
N SER A 239 -19.48 9.26 -7.87
CA SER A 239 -20.21 8.28 -7.04
C SER A 239 -19.32 7.20 -6.43
N THR A 240 -18.04 7.16 -6.79
CA THR A 240 -17.10 6.12 -6.41
C THR A 240 -15.98 6.73 -5.59
N LEU A 241 -15.70 6.13 -4.44
CA LEU A 241 -14.50 6.46 -3.68
C LEU A 241 -13.32 5.68 -4.28
N PHE A 242 -12.23 6.37 -4.62
CA PHE A 242 -11.01 5.71 -5.10
C PHE A 242 -9.95 5.67 -4.00
N VAL A 243 -9.59 4.46 -3.59
CA VAL A 243 -8.54 4.21 -2.61
C VAL A 243 -7.19 4.06 -3.33
N LEU A 244 -6.15 4.75 -2.84
CA LEU A 244 -4.79 4.54 -3.31
C LEU A 244 -4.11 3.44 -2.50
N ASP A 245 -3.94 2.28 -3.11
CA ASP A 245 -3.65 1.03 -2.40
C ASP A 245 -2.40 0.33 -2.97
N SER A 246 -1.35 0.21 -2.16
CA SER A 246 -0.14 -0.55 -2.49
C SER A 246 -0.30 -2.07 -2.37
N GLY A 247 -1.27 -2.53 -1.57
CA GLY A 247 -1.60 -3.95 -1.37
C GLY A 247 -2.44 -4.54 -2.51
N THR A 248 -3.14 -3.71 -3.29
CA THR A 248 -3.85 -4.17 -4.49
C THR A 248 -2.96 -4.10 -5.72
N VAL A 249 -2.79 -5.20 -6.45
CA VAL A 249 -1.89 -5.25 -7.63
C VAL A 249 -2.36 -4.36 -8.78
N ILE A 250 -3.59 -4.55 -9.26
CA ILE A 250 -4.13 -3.84 -10.44
C ILE A 250 -5.26 -2.88 -10.07
N THR A 251 -5.39 -1.79 -10.83
CA THR A 251 -6.49 -0.85 -10.63
C THR A 251 -7.86 -1.48 -10.88
N ARG A 252 -8.77 -1.22 -9.95
CA ARG A 252 -10.17 -1.66 -9.97
C ARG A 252 -11.07 -0.45 -10.24
N LEU A 253 -11.86 -0.51 -11.31
CA LEU A 253 -12.72 0.59 -11.74
C LEU A 253 -14.20 0.22 -11.67
N PRO A 254 -15.11 1.20 -11.52
CA PRO A 254 -16.52 1.02 -11.85
C PRO A 254 -16.68 0.37 -13.23
N PRO A 255 -17.53 -0.67 -13.40
CA PRO A 255 -17.70 -1.34 -14.68
C PRO A 255 -18.03 -0.37 -15.82
N SER A 256 -18.80 0.70 -15.58
CA SER A 256 -19.10 1.74 -16.59
C SER A 256 -17.85 2.48 -17.07
N ALA A 257 -16.91 2.78 -16.18
CA ALA A 257 -15.62 3.40 -16.54
C ALA A 257 -14.69 2.40 -17.22
N TYR A 258 -14.59 1.18 -16.69
CA TYR A 258 -13.73 0.12 -17.21
C TYR A 258 -14.08 -0.24 -18.67
N GLN A 259 -15.37 -0.37 -18.99
CA GLN A 259 -15.81 -0.72 -20.33
C GLN A 259 -15.35 0.30 -21.38
N VAL A 260 -15.45 1.59 -21.07
CA VAL A 260 -15.01 2.67 -21.97
C VAL A 260 -13.49 2.66 -22.13
N LEU A 261 -12.74 2.52 -21.03
CA LEU A 261 -11.28 2.37 -21.05
C LEU A 261 -10.85 1.19 -21.92
N ARG A 262 -11.40 0.01 -21.64
CA ARG A 262 -11.11 -1.23 -22.36
C ARG A 262 -11.34 -1.08 -23.85
N SER A 263 -12.51 -0.57 -24.26
CA SER A 263 -12.84 -0.39 -25.67
C SER A 263 -11.92 0.62 -26.37
N ALA A 264 -11.60 1.75 -25.72
CA ALA A 264 -10.71 2.74 -26.30
C ALA A 264 -9.26 2.23 -26.41
N PHE A 265 -8.80 1.47 -25.42
CA PHE A 265 -7.47 0.84 -25.43
C PHE A 265 -7.36 -0.22 -26.53
N GLN A 266 -8.31 -1.15 -26.62
CA GLN A 266 -8.37 -2.14 -27.70
C GLN A 266 -8.39 -1.49 -29.09
N SER A 267 -9.17 -0.42 -29.24
CA SER A 267 -9.23 0.35 -30.50
C SER A 267 -7.90 1.02 -30.84
N SER A 268 -7.15 1.47 -29.84
CA SER A 268 -5.81 2.06 -30.04
C SER A 268 -4.74 1.01 -30.34
N MET A 269 -5.02 -0.26 -30.06
CA MET A 269 -4.09 -1.38 -30.12
C MET A 269 -4.44 -2.42 -31.20
N MET A 270 -5.31 -2.07 -32.17
CA MET A 270 -5.83 -3.01 -33.20
C MET A 270 -4.75 -3.72 -34.04
N ASN A 271 -3.54 -3.17 -34.12
CA ASN A 271 -2.43 -3.77 -34.86
C ASN A 271 -1.74 -4.91 -34.11
N TYR A 272 -2.04 -5.11 -32.82
CA TYR A 272 -1.49 -6.18 -32.01
C TYR A 272 -2.48 -7.34 -31.91
N PRO A 273 -2.04 -8.60 -32.18
CA PRO A 273 -2.90 -9.76 -32.03
C PRO A 273 -3.26 -9.96 -30.56
N MET A 274 -4.57 -10.01 -30.29
CA MET A 274 -5.09 -10.35 -28.96
C MET A 274 -5.04 -11.87 -28.72
N THR A 275 -4.89 -12.25 -27.45
CA THR A 275 -4.98 -13.63 -26.98
C THR A 275 -6.09 -13.77 -25.94
N GLY A 276 -6.29 -14.99 -25.42
CA GLY A 276 -7.27 -15.25 -24.37
C GLY A 276 -6.98 -14.48 -23.08
N PRO A 277 -8.00 -14.32 -22.21
CA PRO A 277 -7.85 -13.62 -20.93
C PRO A 277 -6.88 -14.35 -20.00
N SER A 278 -6.31 -13.61 -19.05
CA SER A 278 -5.48 -14.14 -17.97
C SER A 278 -6.08 -13.77 -16.62
N GLY A 279 -6.74 -14.74 -15.97
CA GLY A 279 -7.47 -14.49 -14.72
C GLY A 279 -8.56 -13.43 -14.92
N ILE A 280 -8.47 -12.34 -14.16
CA ILE A 280 -9.40 -11.19 -14.22
C ILE A 280 -9.09 -10.21 -15.35
N LEU A 281 -7.94 -10.34 -16.02
CA LEU A 281 -7.52 -9.46 -17.10
C LEU A 281 -8.10 -9.97 -18.42
N ASP A 282 -9.01 -9.19 -19.01
CA ASP A 282 -9.76 -9.59 -20.21
C ASP A 282 -9.21 -9.06 -21.53
N THR A 283 -8.16 -8.23 -21.47
CA THR A 283 -7.55 -7.58 -22.63
C THR A 283 -6.06 -7.91 -22.65
N CYS A 284 -5.72 -9.00 -23.34
CA CYS A 284 -4.37 -9.54 -23.42
C CYS A 284 -3.88 -9.65 -24.87
N TYR A 285 -2.58 -9.48 -25.07
CA TYR A 285 -1.92 -9.52 -26.38
C TYR A 285 -0.89 -10.66 -26.45
N ASP A 286 -0.59 -11.10 -27.67
CA ASP A 286 0.36 -12.19 -27.90
C ASP A 286 1.74 -11.88 -27.28
N LYS A 287 2.25 -12.81 -26.47
CA LYS A 287 3.56 -12.73 -25.82
C LYS A 287 4.74 -12.87 -26.79
N ASN A 288 4.50 -13.37 -28.00
CA ASN A 288 5.52 -13.49 -29.04
C ASN A 288 5.76 -12.16 -29.79
N VAL A 289 4.96 -11.13 -29.51
CA VAL A 289 5.10 -9.81 -30.11
C VAL A 289 5.62 -8.83 -29.06
N ASN A 290 6.53 -7.94 -29.46
CA ASN A 290 6.94 -6.83 -28.62
C ASN A 290 5.82 -5.77 -28.62
N VAL A 291 4.91 -5.87 -27.66
CA VAL A 291 3.76 -4.99 -27.53
C VAL A 291 4.19 -3.69 -26.86
N LYS A 292 3.93 -2.56 -27.52
CA LYS A 292 4.04 -1.24 -26.91
C LYS A 292 2.62 -0.73 -26.62
N PRO A 293 2.24 -0.50 -25.35
CA PRO A 293 0.89 -0.06 -25.04
C PRO A 293 0.59 1.33 -25.60
N ALA A 294 -0.68 1.56 -25.92
CA ALA A 294 -1.18 2.91 -26.11
C ALA A 294 -1.04 3.69 -24.80
N PRO A 295 -0.58 4.95 -24.80
CA PRO A 295 -0.43 5.73 -23.57
C PRO A 295 -1.76 5.84 -22.81
N VAL A 296 -1.73 5.65 -21.49
CA VAL A 296 -2.88 5.83 -20.61
C VAL A 296 -2.51 6.84 -19.53
N ALA A 297 -3.44 7.76 -19.23
CA ALA A 297 -3.28 8.72 -18.16
C ALA A 297 -4.48 8.71 -17.21
N LEU A 298 -4.21 8.85 -15.92
CA LEU A 298 -5.20 9.03 -14.86
C LEU A 298 -5.19 10.49 -14.43
N HIS A 299 -6.36 11.14 -14.44
CA HIS A 299 -6.50 12.54 -14.07
C HIS A 299 -7.24 12.63 -12.73
N PHE A 300 -6.64 13.32 -11.77
CA PHE A 300 -7.17 13.53 -10.43
C PHE A 300 -7.57 14.99 -10.22
N GLU A 301 -8.38 15.23 -9.19
CA GLU A 301 -8.70 16.57 -8.70
C GLU A 301 -7.44 17.42 -8.47
N GLY A 302 -7.54 18.73 -8.72
CA GLY A 302 -6.41 19.66 -8.60
C GLY A 302 -5.48 19.65 -9.81
N ASP A 303 -5.99 19.25 -10.99
CA ASP A 303 -5.25 19.19 -12.26
C ASP A 303 -4.00 18.29 -12.23
N VAL A 304 -4.02 17.27 -11.38
CA VAL A 304 -2.94 16.28 -11.26
C VAL A 304 -3.14 15.18 -12.29
N THR A 305 -2.11 14.91 -13.10
CA THR A 305 -2.15 13.85 -14.12
C THR A 305 -1.01 12.88 -13.94
N LEU A 306 -1.34 11.59 -13.80
CA LEU A 306 -0.39 10.49 -13.84
C LEU A 306 -0.39 9.92 -15.26
N ASN A 307 0.64 10.28 -16.03
CA ASN A 307 0.93 9.62 -17.30
C ASN A 307 1.64 8.30 -16.98
N LEU A 308 0.94 7.18 -17.13
CA LEU A 308 1.43 5.88 -16.70
C LEU A 308 2.63 5.46 -17.56
N ASP A 309 3.64 4.88 -16.90
CA ASP A 309 4.69 4.13 -17.60
C ASP A 309 4.10 2.89 -18.28
N ASP A 310 4.76 2.37 -19.32
CA ASP A 310 4.32 1.16 -20.04
C ASP A 310 4.12 -0.02 -19.05
N SER A 311 4.95 -0.12 -18.01
CA SER A 311 4.85 -1.13 -16.94
C SER A 311 3.69 -0.90 -15.96
N GLY A 312 3.09 0.29 -15.98
CA GLY A 312 1.86 0.64 -15.27
C GLY A 312 0.59 0.48 -16.10
N ILE A 313 0.74 0.17 -17.40
CA ILE A 313 -0.38 -0.07 -18.33
C ILE A 313 -0.56 -1.56 -18.59
N LEU A 314 0.53 -2.30 -18.82
CA LEU A 314 0.49 -3.74 -19.08
C LEU A 314 1.22 -4.54 -17.98
N ILE A 315 0.60 -5.66 -17.59
CA ILE A 315 1.24 -6.72 -16.81
C ILE A 315 1.08 -8.03 -17.57
N ASP A 316 2.17 -8.76 -17.80
CA ASP A 316 2.19 -9.99 -18.60
C ASP A 316 1.49 -9.87 -19.98
N ASN A 317 1.65 -8.72 -20.65
CA ASN A 317 0.99 -8.32 -21.90
C ASN A 317 -0.55 -8.19 -21.82
N CYS A 318 -1.09 -8.01 -20.63
CA CYS A 318 -2.51 -7.72 -20.42
C CYS A 318 -2.71 -6.33 -19.82
N LEU A 319 -3.77 -5.62 -20.24
CA LEU A 319 -4.18 -4.34 -19.67
C LEU A 319 -4.39 -4.50 -18.16
N ALA A 320 -3.60 -3.80 -17.35
CA ALA A 320 -3.54 -3.97 -15.90
C ALA A 320 -4.66 -3.23 -15.16
N PHE A 321 -5.89 -3.37 -15.65
CA PHE A 321 -7.11 -2.80 -15.10
C PHE A 321 -8.22 -3.85 -15.12
N ALA A 322 -9.15 -3.76 -14.18
CA ALA A 322 -10.33 -4.61 -14.20
C ALA A 322 -11.57 -3.89 -13.66
N GLY A 323 -12.74 -4.23 -14.21
CA GLY A 323 -14.02 -3.75 -13.72
C GLY A 323 -14.45 -4.44 -12.42
N ASN A 324 -15.06 -3.68 -11.53
CA ASN A 324 -15.79 -4.19 -10.36
C ASN A 324 -17.13 -4.82 -10.75
N LYS A 325 -17.89 -5.29 -9.75
CA LYS A 325 -19.21 -5.89 -9.99
C LYS A 325 -20.23 -4.79 -10.23
N GLU A 326 -20.22 -3.76 -9.39
CA GLU A 326 -21.14 -2.62 -9.45
C GLU A 326 -20.38 -1.29 -9.52
N ASP A 327 -21.01 -0.25 -10.08
CA ASP A 327 -20.40 1.10 -10.15
C ASP A 327 -20.24 1.75 -8.76
N SER A 328 -21.06 1.34 -7.79
CA SER A 328 -20.98 1.81 -6.40
C SER A 328 -19.89 1.13 -5.58
N ASP A 329 -19.26 0.06 -6.10
CA ASP A 329 -18.15 -0.59 -5.42
C ASP A 329 -16.96 0.38 -5.32
N LEU A 330 -16.14 0.23 -4.29
CA LEU A 330 -14.91 1.01 -4.14
C LEU A 330 -14.00 0.88 -5.37
N GLY A 331 -13.59 2.02 -5.91
CA GLY A 331 -12.49 2.07 -6.87
C GLY A 331 -11.16 1.92 -6.14
N ILE A 332 -10.19 1.30 -6.80
CA ILE A 332 -8.84 1.13 -6.23
C ILE A 332 -7.82 1.50 -7.28
N ILE A 333 -6.89 2.39 -6.96
CA ILE A 333 -5.71 2.65 -7.76
C ILE A 333 -4.60 1.72 -7.25
N GLY A 334 -4.36 0.62 -7.98
CA GLY A 334 -3.43 -0.44 -7.56
C GLY A 334 -1.96 -0.10 -7.78
N ASN A 335 -1.08 -0.91 -7.22
CA ASN A 335 0.36 -0.70 -7.19
C ASN A 335 1.01 -0.68 -8.58
N VAL A 336 0.46 -1.38 -9.57
CA VAL A 336 0.94 -1.36 -10.96
C VAL A 336 0.85 0.05 -11.53
N GLN A 337 -0.26 0.75 -11.32
CA GLN A 337 -0.46 2.13 -11.81
C GLN A 337 0.36 3.17 -11.04
N GLN A 338 0.97 2.78 -9.92
CA GLN A 338 1.80 3.65 -9.09
C GLN A 338 3.30 3.47 -9.37
N ARG A 339 3.69 2.50 -10.21
CA ARG A 339 5.09 2.23 -10.59
C ARG A 339 5.79 3.45 -11.14
N THR A 340 7.08 3.58 -10.83
CA THR A 340 7.98 4.68 -11.23
C THR A 340 7.66 6.06 -10.63
N PHE A 341 6.54 6.22 -9.94
CA PHE A 341 6.20 7.45 -9.22
C PHE A 341 6.73 7.39 -7.79
N GLU A 342 7.27 8.51 -7.28
CA GLU A 342 7.24 8.75 -5.85
C GLU A 342 5.83 9.19 -5.48
N VAL A 343 5.16 8.35 -4.70
CA VAL A 343 3.84 8.63 -4.13
C VAL A 343 4.05 9.11 -2.71
N VAL A 344 3.71 10.37 -2.43
CA VAL A 344 3.90 11.02 -1.13
C VAL A 344 2.57 11.11 -0.41
N TYR A 345 2.50 10.56 0.79
CA TYR A 345 1.35 10.64 1.68
C TYR A 345 1.66 11.67 2.78
N ASP A 346 1.10 12.87 2.66
CA ASP A 346 1.23 13.93 3.66
C ASP A 346 -0.08 14.06 4.44
N LEU A 347 -0.16 13.33 5.56
CA LEU A 347 -1.39 13.25 6.36
C LEU A 347 -1.63 14.54 7.14
N ALA A 348 -0.58 15.28 7.47
CA ALA A 348 -0.70 16.55 8.19
C ALA A 348 -1.33 17.65 7.30
N ALA A 349 -1.00 17.65 6.01
CA ALA A 349 -1.54 18.58 5.03
C ALA A 349 -2.71 18.02 4.20
N GLU A 350 -3.19 16.81 4.53
CA GLU A 350 -4.30 16.13 3.85
C GLU A 350 -4.17 16.10 2.32
N LYS A 351 -2.99 15.67 1.82
CA LYS A 351 -2.70 15.64 0.38
C LYS A 351 -1.85 14.45 -0.04
N ILE A 352 -2.03 14.01 -1.27
CA ILE A 352 -1.18 13.00 -1.92
C ILE A 352 -0.36 13.66 -3.02
N GLY A 353 0.95 13.46 -3.01
CA GLY A 353 1.89 13.94 -4.02
C GLY A 353 2.29 12.85 -5.00
N PHE A 354 2.47 13.21 -6.27
CA PHE A 354 3.00 12.34 -7.30
C PHE A 354 4.18 13.00 -8.01
N GLN A 355 5.34 12.34 -8.00
CA GLN A 355 6.50 12.73 -8.79
C GLN A 355 6.90 11.59 -9.73
N PRO A 356 6.89 11.81 -11.06
CA PRO A 356 7.25 10.77 -12.04
C PRO A 356 8.75 10.47 -12.04
N ASN A 357 9.13 9.29 -12.53
CA ASN A 357 10.51 8.83 -12.74
C ASN A 357 11.38 8.87 -11.47
N ALA A 358 10.81 8.53 -10.32
CA ALA A 358 11.53 8.57 -9.04
C ALA A 358 12.34 7.30 -8.74
N CYS A 359 12.07 6.21 -9.46
CA CYS A 359 12.82 4.95 -9.44
C CYS A 359 12.62 4.22 -10.77
N ASN A 360 13.60 3.40 -11.16
CA ASN A 360 13.64 2.64 -12.42
C ASN A 360 14.23 1.25 -12.21
#